data_AF-A0A8D0EKI2-F1
#
_entry.id   AF-A0A8D0EKI2-F1
#
_cell.length_a   1.000
_cell.length_b   1.000
_cell.length_c   1.000
_cell.angle_alpha   90.00
_cell.angle_beta   90.00
_cell.angle_gamma   90.00
#
_symmetry.space_group_name_H-M   'P 1'
#
loop_
_entity.id
_entity.type
_entity.pdbx_description
1 polymer ?
#
loop_
_entity_poly.entity_id
_entity_poly.type
_entity_poly.pdbx_seq_one_letter_code
_entity_poly.pdbx_strand_id
1 'polypeptide(L)'
;EAFESLLRFAENRTSSLFETAYRPMAKEAAEPVKELFTDISLYILGAETTVESAVLRFFDSLFPLVYSRLINPGITDLSEDYTECLRLTRQDINPFGRYSKNMVTELSKSLWASRMLSQALSLGIEVINTTEHAALTKECSKALVKMQYCPHCQGLTLIRPCVGYCLNVMRGCLASVSELDAQWREYISTLEYLTNEMAASHDLEIALTGIRNSVNEAILHAQLNGPQLSATVSVCSYPLLTAREGPECVNDSTSFHTHGGRGLNHRCTVLLLNVFFLRYREFINYMKRSRTFYASIAERLCDGDLVMRDSSTCWNGEDVVER
;
A
#
# COMPACT_ATOMS: atom_id res chain seq x y z
N GLU A 1 -7.04 5.74 -4.44
CA GLU A 1 -8.28 6.19 -3.76
C GLU A 1 -8.51 5.58 -2.36
N ALA A 2 -8.95 4.32 -2.23
CA ALA A 2 -9.35 3.80 -0.91
C ALA A 2 -8.17 3.72 0.09
N PHE A 3 -7.00 3.30 -0.41
CA PHE A 3 -5.75 3.31 0.35
C PHE A 3 -5.30 4.73 0.76
N GLU A 4 -5.35 5.69 -0.15
CA GLU A 4 -5.02 7.11 0.12
C GLU A 4 -5.96 7.72 1.17
N SER A 5 -7.25 7.35 1.15
CA SER A 5 -8.20 7.79 2.17
C SER A 5 -7.85 7.25 3.56
N LEU A 6 -7.37 6.00 3.66
CA LEU A 6 -6.93 5.41 4.93
C LEU A 6 -5.66 6.09 5.45
N LEU A 7 -4.69 6.36 4.57
CA LEU A 7 -3.48 7.10 4.93
C LEU A 7 -3.81 8.50 5.45
N ARG A 8 -4.63 9.26 4.71
CA ARG A 8 -5.07 10.60 5.14
C ARG A 8 -5.81 10.57 6.48
N PHE A 9 -6.61 9.54 6.72
CA PHE A 9 -7.28 9.36 8.01
C PHE A 9 -6.28 9.11 9.15
N ALA A 10 -5.30 8.23 8.95
CA ALA A 10 -4.26 7.95 9.92
C ALA A 10 -3.33 9.16 10.18
N GLU A 11 -3.03 9.92 9.13
CA GLU A 11 -2.28 11.18 9.18
C GLU A 11 -3.00 12.23 10.02
N ASN A 12 -4.27 12.49 9.72
CA ASN A 12 -5.09 13.43 10.49
C ASN A 12 -5.19 13.03 11.96
N ARG A 13 -5.34 11.72 12.23
CA ARG A 13 -5.42 11.20 13.59
C ARG A 13 -4.10 11.36 14.35
N THR A 14 -2.97 11.20 13.68
CA THR A 14 -1.64 11.40 14.24
C THR A 14 -1.36 12.89 14.45
N SER A 15 -1.72 13.76 13.51
CA SER A 15 -1.60 15.22 13.65
C SER A 15 -2.43 15.74 14.82
N SER A 16 -3.66 15.25 14.97
CA SER A 16 -4.56 15.61 16.08
C SER A 16 -3.97 15.26 17.46
N LEU A 17 -3.11 14.24 17.58
CA LEU A 17 -2.39 13.96 18.82
C LEU A 17 -1.55 15.16 19.26
N PHE A 18 -0.81 15.76 18.32
CA PHE A 18 0.03 16.91 18.62
C PHE A 18 -0.80 18.15 18.92
N GLU A 19 -1.88 18.40 18.17
CA GLU A 19 -2.79 19.53 18.40
C GLU A 19 -3.52 19.46 19.76
N THR A 20 -3.71 18.27 20.30
CA THR A 20 -4.46 18.06 21.55
C THR A 20 -3.56 17.85 22.77
N ALA A 21 -2.61 16.92 22.70
CA ALA A 21 -1.78 16.50 23.83
C ALA A 21 -0.42 17.20 23.89
N TYR A 22 0.13 17.60 22.73
CA TYR A 22 1.49 18.15 22.61
C TYR A 22 1.51 19.52 21.90
N ARG A 23 0.55 20.39 22.25
CA ARG A 23 0.35 21.70 21.61
C ARG A 23 1.62 22.53 21.39
N PRO A 24 2.58 22.62 22.34
CA PRO A 24 3.79 23.44 22.18
C PRO A 24 4.70 23.04 21.02
N MET A 25 4.54 21.84 20.46
CA MET A 25 5.31 21.35 19.30
C MET A 25 4.44 21.04 18.08
N ALA A 26 3.14 21.33 18.13
CA ALA A 26 2.22 20.89 17.09
C ALA A 26 2.52 21.46 15.71
N LYS A 27 2.97 22.72 15.65
CA LYS A 27 3.31 23.37 14.38
C LYS A 27 4.56 22.74 13.75
N GLU A 28 5.61 22.52 14.54
CA GLU A 28 6.86 21.93 14.09
C GLU A 28 6.74 20.42 13.82
N ALA A 29 5.86 19.72 14.53
CA ALA A 29 5.61 18.29 14.32
C ALA A 29 4.74 17.99 13.09
N ALA A 30 4.05 18.98 12.54
CA ALA A 30 3.16 18.79 11.38
C ALA A 30 3.91 18.27 10.14
N GLU A 31 5.09 18.83 9.85
CA GLU A 31 5.86 18.43 8.66
C GLU A 31 6.44 17.01 8.79
N PRO A 32 7.10 16.61 9.91
CA PRO A 32 7.53 15.22 10.10
C PRO A 32 6.39 14.20 10.01
N VAL A 33 5.20 14.51 10.54
CA VAL A 33 4.03 13.62 10.42
C VAL A 33 3.64 13.46 8.95
N LYS A 34 3.51 14.55 8.21
CA LYS A 34 3.16 14.53 6.79
C LYS A 34 4.20 13.79 5.95
N GLU A 35 5.49 14.00 6.22
CA GLU A 35 6.60 13.31 5.55
C GLU A 35 6.51 11.79 5.76
N LEU A 36 6.28 11.34 7.00
CA LEU A 36 6.11 9.91 7.30
C LEU A 36 4.98 9.27 6.47
N PHE A 37 3.80 9.89 6.41
CA PHE A 37 2.68 9.33 5.65
C PHE A 37 2.91 9.40 4.13
N THR A 38 3.65 10.41 3.66
CA THR A 38 4.08 10.52 2.26
C THR A 38 5.04 9.38 1.91
N ASP A 39 6.05 9.13 2.74
CA ASP A 39 7.00 8.02 2.56
C ASP A 39 6.31 6.66 2.55
N ILE A 40 5.35 6.45 3.45
CA ILE A 40 4.54 5.21 3.49
C ILE A 40 3.74 5.05 2.19
N SER A 41 3.16 6.14 1.68
CA SER A 41 2.44 6.13 0.40
C SER A 41 3.37 5.74 -0.75
N LEU A 42 4.54 6.39 -0.84
CA LEU A 42 5.54 6.12 -1.86
C LEU A 42 6.06 4.67 -1.79
N TYR A 43 6.27 4.15 -0.57
CA TYR A 43 6.68 2.75 -0.36
C TYR A 43 5.68 1.77 -0.98
N ILE A 44 4.37 1.99 -0.77
CA ILE A 44 3.31 1.12 -1.31
C ILE A 44 3.18 1.26 -2.83
N LEU A 45 3.45 2.44 -3.37
CA LEU A 45 3.49 2.70 -4.81
C LEU A 45 4.75 2.16 -5.50
N GLY A 46 5.71 1.62 -4.73
CA GLY A 46 6.88 0.92 -5.26
C GLY A 46 8.19 1.69 -5.21
N ALA A 47 8.26 2.83 -4.51
CA ALA A 47 9.52 3.54 -4.29
C ALA A 47 10.56 2.67 -3.55
N GLU A 48 11.85 2.95 -3.76
CA GLU A 48 12.96 2.20 -3.12
C GLU A 48 13.19 2.57 -1.65
N THR A 49 12.41 3.51 -1.10
CA THR A 49 12.44 3.83 0.33
C THR A 49 12.04 2.60 1.16
N THR A 50 12.53 2.50 2.41
CA THR A 50 12.12 1.42 3.32
C THR A 50 11.25 1.97 4.44
N VAL A 51 10.32 1.15 4.94
CA VAL A 51 9.47 1.49 6.10
C VAL A 51 10.34 1.87 7.31
N GLU A 52 11.44 1.13 7.51
CA GLU A 52 12.42 1.42 8.55
C GLU A 52 13.00 2.83 8.41
N SER A 53 13.51 3.19 7.22
CA SER A 53 14.09 4.52 6.99
C SER A 53 13.07 5.65 7.22
N ALA A 54 11.83 5.49 6.78
CA ALA A 54 10.76 6.47 6.95
C ALA A 54 10.43 6.70 8.44
N VAL A 55 10.24 5.60 9.19
CA VAL A 55 9.92 5.66 10.62
C VAL A 55 11.09 6.22 11.43
N LEU A 56 12.33 5.82 11.13
CA LEU A 56 13.51 6.33 11.82
C LEU A 56 13.74 7.82 11.56
N ARG A 57 13.60 8.29 10.31
CA ARG A 57 13.67 9.73 9.98
C ARG A 57 12.59 10.55 10.68
N PHE A 58 11.39 10.00 10.82
CA PHE A 58 10.34 10.61 11.62
C PHE A 58 10.77 10.78 13.09
N PHE A 59 11.30 9.73 13.72
CA PHE A 59 11.77 9.81 15.10
C PHE A 59 13.03 10.68 15.26
N ASP A 60 13.90 10.76 14.26
CA ASP A 60 15.00 11.73 14.21
C ASP A 60 14.47 13.16 14.26
N SER A 61 13.46 13.46 13.45
CA SER A 61 12.85 14.79 13.42
C SER A 61 12.04 15.12 14.67
N LEU A 62 11.46 14.09 15.32
CA LEU A 62 10.65 14.26 16.52
C LEU A 62 11.50 14.49 17.78
N PHE A 63 12.69 13.89 17.88
CA PHE A 63 13.48 13.92 19.11
C PHE A 63 13.90 15.33 19.56
N PRO A 64 14.43 16.22 18.70
CA PRO A 64 14.76 17.58 19.11
C PRO A 64 13.56 18.37 19.64
N LEU A 65 12.37 18.13 19.07
CA LEU A 65 11.12 18.75 19.53
C LEU A 65 10.74 18.25 20.92
N VAL A 66 10.77 16.93 21.13
CA VAL A 66 10.49 16.30 22.43
C VAL A 66 11.49 16.76 23.48
N TYR A 67 12.76 16.82 23.12
CA TYR A 67 13.80 17.24 24.03
C TYR A 67 13.63 18.71 24.46
N SER A 68 13.50 19.65 23.51
CA SER A 68 13.38 21.08 23.83
C SER A 68 12.05 21.46 24.46
N ARG A 69 10.92 20.89 24.02
CA ARG A 69 9.60 21.35 24.47
C ARG A 69 9.08 20.61 25.69
N LEU A 70 9.53 19.37 25.93
CA LEU A 70 8.97 18.51 26.98
C LEU A 70 9.98 18.07 28.04
N ILE A 71 11.24 17.81 27.66
CA ILE A 71 12.26 17.32 28.59
C ILE A 71 13.04 18.50 29.22
N ASN A 72 13.47 19.45 28.39
CA ASN A 72 14.23 20.61 28.82
C ASN A 72 13.64 21.93 28.24
N PRO A 73 12.47 22.36 28.75
CA PRO A 73 11.77 23.57 28.27
C PRO A 73 12.54 24.88 28.50
N GLY A 74 13.62 24.85 29.28
CA GLY A 74 14.48 26.02 29.51
C GLY A 74 15.35 26.40 28.30
N ILE A 75 15.48 25.52 27.29
CA ILE A 75 16.22 25.80 26.05
C ILE A 75 15.25 26.32 25.00
N THR A 76 15.12 27.64 24.89
CA THR A 76 14.15 28.30 23.99
C THR A 76 14.64 28.41 22.55
N ASP A 77 15.95 28.48 22.31
CA ASP A 77 16.57 28.50 20.99
C ASP A 77 17.66 27.41 20.93
N LEU A 78 17.30 26.25 20.36
CA LEU A 78 18.31 25.27 19.97
C LEU A 78 19.04 25.81 18.74
N SER A 79 20.37 25.94 18.81
CA SER A 79 21.18 26.15 17.60
C SER A 79 20.89 25.04 16.58
N GLU A 80 21.01 25.33 15.29
CA GLU A 80 20.90 24.33 14.22
C GLU A 80 21.89 23.17 14.44
N ASP A 81 23.12 23.49 14.85
CA ASP A 81 24.17 22.51 15.20
C ASP A 81 23.75 21.61 16.37
N TYR A 82 23.08 22.17 17.37
CA TYR A 82 22.62 21.42 18.54
C TYR A 82 21.43 20.53 18.18
N THR A 83 20.53 21.02 17.34
CA THR A 83 19.40 20.26 16.79
C THR A 83 19.88 19.08 15.97
N GLU A 84 20.90 19.27 15.13
CA GLU A 84 21.49 18.19 14.33
C GLU A 84 22.24 17.18 15.19
N CYS A 85 22.96 17.62 16.23
CA CYS A 85 23.55 16.70 17.18
C CYS A 85 22.50 15.83 17.88
N LEU A 86 21.37 16.43 18.30
CA LEU A 86 20.27 15.65 18.88
C LEU A 86 19.76 14.60 17.90
N ARG A 87 19.57 14.95 16.62
CA ARG A 87 19.17 13.99 15.58
C ARG A 87 20.13 12.82 15.47
N LEU A 88 21.42 13.09 15.32
CA LEU A 88 22.44 12.05 15.15
C LEU A 88 22.56 11.14 16.38
N THR A 89 22.46 11.71 17.58
CA THR A 89 22.64 10.97 18.84
C THR A 89 21.40 10.15 19.23
N ARG A 90 20.24 10.38 18.58
CA ARG A 90 18.98 9.68 18.84
C ARG A 90 19.14 8.16 18.73
N GLN A 91 19.91 7.67 17.75
CA GLN A 91 20.12 6.24 17.52
C GLN A 91 20.84 5.57 18.69
N ASP A 92 21.84 6.24 19.25
CA ASP A 92 22.69 5.69 20.32
C ASP A 92 21.99 5.74 21.68
N ILE A 93 21.26 6.82 21.97
CA ILE A 93 20.61 7.04 23.26
C ILE A 93 19.23 6.35 23.34
N ASN A 94 18.60 6.10 22.20
CA ASN A 94 17.28 5.48 22.09
C ASN A 94 16.20 6.09 23.02
N PRO A 95 15.91 7.40 22.91
CA PRO A 95 15.02 8.13 23.82
C PRO A 95 13.58 7.58 23.83
N PHE A 96 13.15 6.99 22.72
CA PHE A 96 11.82 6.43 22.53
C PHE A 96 11.70 4.95 22.92
N GLY A 97 12.74 4.36 23.49
CA GLY A 97 12.73 2.97 23.96
C GLY A 97 12.41 1.96 22.85
N ARG A 98 11.55 0.99 23.13
CA ARG A 98 11.15 -0.04 22.13
C ARG A 98 10.14 0.45 21.10
N TYR A 99 9.49 1.59 21.34
CA TYR A 99 8.31 2.01 20.56
C TYR A 99 8.65 2.36 19.11
N SER A 100 9.83 2.94 18.86
CA SER A 100 10.33 3.20 17.50
C SER A 100 10.52 1.89 16.71
N LYS A 101 11.24 0.91 17.29
CA LYS A 101 11.49 -0.40 16.68
C LYS A 101 10.22 -1.22 16.51
N ASN A 102 9.33 -1.22 17.49
CA ASN A 102 8.05 -1.91 17.39
C ASN A 102 7.20 -1.33 16.26
N MET A 103 7.16 0.01 16.12
CA MET A 103 6.45 0.66 15.02
C MET A 103 7.02 0.26 13.65
N VAL A 104 8.35 0.13 13.52
CA VAL A 104 8.97 -0.41 12.29
C VAL A 104 8.48 -1.83 12.00
N THR A 105 8.48 -2.73 12.99
CA THR A 105 8.07 -4.13 12.79
C THR A 105 6.61 -4.25 12.38
N GLU A 106 5.70 -3.59 13.10
CA GLU A 106 4.26 -3.64 12.83
C GLU A 106 3.92 -3.05 11.45
N LEU A 107 4.52 -1.89 11.11
CA LEU A 107 4.31 -1.27 9.80
C LEU A 107 4.94 -2.10 8.68
N SER A 108 6.16 -2.61 8.84
CA SER A 108 6.84 -3.37 7.78
C SER A 108 6.05 -4.61 7.38
N LYS A 109 5.55 -5.37 8.36
CA LYS A 109 4.72 -6.55 8.12
C LYS A 109 3.45 -6.20 7.33
N SER A 110 2.76 -5.14 7.75
CA SER A 110 1.45 -4.77 7.21
C SER A 110 1.54 -4.08 5.84
N LEU A 111 2.54 -3.22 5.65
CA LEU A 111 2.75 -2.46 4.43
C LEU A 111 3.32 -3.35 3.32
N TRP A 112 4.09 -4.40 3.66
CA TRP A 112 4.64 -5.32 2.67
C TRP A 112 3.56 -5.98 1.81
N ALA A 113 2.52 -6.53 2.44
CA ALA A 113 1.42 -7.19 1.71
C ALA A 113 0.70 -6.21 0.78
N SER A 114 0.51 -4.96 1.24
CA SER A 114 -0.12 -3.90 0.46
C SER A 114 0.73 -3.48 -0.75
N ARG A 115 2.05 -3.38 -0.56
CA ARG A 115 3.01 -3.12 -1.65
C ARG A 115 3.02 -4.25 -2.67
N MET A 116 3.09 -5.51 -2.22
CA MET A 116 3.07 -6.67 -3.12
C MET A 116 1.78 -6.74 -3.93
N LEU A 117 0.63 -6.49 -3.30
CA LEU A 117 -0.65 -6.45 -4.01
C LEU A 117 -0.67 -5.33 -5.04
N SER A 118 -0.24 -4.12 -4.67
CA SER A 118 -0.15 -2.96 -5.59
C SER A 118 0.70 -3.29 -6.82
N GLN A 119 1.91 -3.84 -6.61
CA GLN A 119 2.81 -4.23 -7.68
C GLN A 119 2.24 -5.36 -8.55
N ALA A 120 1.62 -6.37 -7.93
CA ALA A 120 0.97 -7.45 -8.65
C ALA A 120 -0.18 -6.93 -9.53
N LEU A 121 -0.98 -5.97 -9.06
CA LEU A 121 -2.04 -5.36 -9.87
C LEU A 121 -1.48 -4.57 -11.06
N SER A 122 -0.43 -3.77 -10.84
CA SER A 122 0.27 -3.06 -11.91
C SER A 122 0.83 -4.00 -12.97
N LEU A 123 1.45 -5.10 -12.55
CA LEU A 123 1.94 -6.14 -13.47
C LEU A 123 0.80 -6.78 -14.26
N GLY A 124 -0.35 -7.05 -13.62
CA GLY A 124 -1.53 -7.57 -14.30
C GLY A 124 -2.04 -6.64 -15.41
N ILE A 125 -2.05 -5.33 -15.14
CA ILE A 125 -2.39 -4.31 -16.14
C ILE A 125 -1.40 -4.33 -17.31
N GLU A 126 -0.11 -4.39 -17.02
CA GLU A 126 0.95 -4.44 -18.05
C GLU A 126 0.82 -5.68 -18.94
N VAL A 127 0.58 -6.85 -18.34
CA VAL A 127 0.37 -8.11 -19.08
C VAL A 127 -0.87 -8.05 -19.96
N ILE A 128 -1.99 -7.55 -19.44
CA ILE A 128 -3.22 -7.39 -20.23
C ILE A 128 -3.00 -6.40 -21.39
N ASN A 129 -2.39 -5.24 -21.12
CA ASN A 129 -2.15 -4.23 -22.14
C ASN A 129 -1.21 -4.76 -23.23
N THR A 130 -0.16 -5.50 -22.85
CA THR A 130 0.77 -6.11 -23.79
C THR A 130 0.09 -7.16 -24.67
N THR A 131 -0.77 -8.00 -24.08
CA THR A 131 -1.48 -9.06 -24.83
C THR A 131 -2.61 -8.51 -25.70
N GLU A 132 -3.26 -7.41 -25.31
CA GLU A 132 -4.23 -6.69 -26.13
C GLU A 132 -3.60 -6.14 -27.42
N HIS A 133 -2.34 -5.72 -27.36
CA HIS A 133 -1.58 -5.19 -28.50
C HIS A 133 -0.77 -6.26 -29.24
N ALA A 134 -1.03 -7.55 -29.00
CA ALA A 134 -0.33 -8.63 -29.69
C ALA A 134 -0.60 -8.61 -31.20
N ALA A 135 0.46 -8.51 -32.01
CA ALA A 135 0.34 -8.43 -33.46
C ALA A 135 -0.09 -9.78 -34.07
N LEU A 136 -1.07 -9.74 -34.97
CA LEU A 136 -1.46 -10.91 -35.76
C LEU A 136 -0.40 -11.20 -36.83
N THR A 137 -0.03 -12.47 -36.96
CA THR A 137 0.86 -12.90 -38.04
C THR A 137 0.17 -12.79 -39.41
N LYS A 138 0.97 -12.77 -40.48
CA LYS A 138 0.44 -12.76 -41.86
C LYS A 138 -0.36 -14.03 -42.14
N GLU A 139 0.08 -15.16 -41.59
CA GLU A 139 -0.57 -16.47 -41.69
C GLU A 139 -1.92 -16.46 -40.97
N CYS A 140 -1.96 -15.92 -39.75
CA CYS A 140 -3.22 -15.71 -39.02
C CYS A 140 -4.18 -14.81 -39.80
N SER A 141 -3.70 -13.68 -40.32
CA SER A 141 -4.51 -12.76 -41.11
C SER A 141 -5.14 -13.45 -42.33
N LYS A 142 -4.36 -14.26 -43.05
CA LYS A 142 -4.88 -15.07 -44.18
C LYS A 142 -5.91 -16.09 -43.71
N ALA A 143 -5.66 -16.79 -42.61
CA ALA A 143 -6.56 -17.80 -42.07
C ALA A 143 -7.90 -17.19 -41.63
N LEU A 144 -7.87 -16.02 -40.97
CA LEU A 144 -9.06 -15.26 -40.57
C LEU A 144 -9.87 -14.82 -41.79
N VAL A 145 -9.22 -14.26 -42.82
CA VAL A 145 -9.91 -13.86 -44.06
C VAL A 145 -10.53 -15.07 -44.76
N LYS A 146 -9.81 -16.20 -44.82
CA LYS A 146 -10.32 -17.45 -45.41
C LYS A 146 -11.52 -17.99 -44.63
N MET A 147 -11.49 -17.89 -43.32
CA MET A 147 -12.57 -18.35 -42.45
C MET A 147 -13.82 -17.47 -42.56
N GLN A 148 -13.65 -16.14 -42.59
CA GLN A 148 -14.75 -15.19 -42.45
C GLN A 148 -15.30 -14.67 -43.79
N TYR A 149 -14.47 -14.49 -44.81
CA TYR A 149 -14.84 -13.77 -46.04
C TYR A 149 -14.83 -14.61 -47.31
N CYS A 150 -14.08 -15.73 -47.38
CA CYS A 150 -14.10 -16.58 -48.58
C CYS A 150 -15.49 -17.12 -48.97
N PRO A 151 -16.40 -17.50 -48.06
CA PRO A 151 -17.77 -17.87 -48.42
C PRO A 151 -18.48 -16.76 -49.19
N HIS A 152 -18.33 -15.50 -48.75
CA HIS A 152 -18.93 -14.35 -49.40
C HIS A 152 -18.40 -14.16 -50.83
N CYS A 153 -17.10 -14.37 -51.05
CA CYS A 153 -16.49 -14.33 -52.38
C CYS A 153 -17.03 -15.42 -53.33
N GLN A 154 -17.55 -16.52 -52.77
CA GLN A 154 -18.22 -17.61 -53.50
C GLN A 154 -19.75 -17.42 -53.59
N GLY A 155 -20.29 -16.30 -53.11
CA GLY A 155 -21.74 -16.03 -53.10
C GLY A 155 -22.49 -16.62 -51.89
N LEU A 156 -21.80 -17.30 -50.97
CA LEU A 156 -22.36 -17.96 -49.78
C LEU A 156 -22.43 -17.01 -48.59
N THR A 157 -23.20 -15.93 -48.71
CA THR A 157 -23.22 -14.83 -47.71
C THR A 157 -23.93 -15.16 -46.40
N LEU A 158 -24.74 -16.22 -46.38
CA LEU A 158 -25.50 -16.67 -45.19
C LEU A 158 -24.80 -17.82 -44.44
N ILE A 159 -23.74 -18.40 -45.00
CA ILE A 159 -23.03 -19.53 -44.40
C ILE A 159 -21.96 -19.00 -43.46
N ARG A 160 -21.96 -19.49 -42.22
CA ARG A 160 -20.96 -19.17 -41.19
C ARG A 160 -19.92 -20.29 -41.05
N PRO A 161 -18.71 -19.98 -40.56
CA PRO A 161 -17.69 -21.01 -40.31
C PRO A 161 -18.16 -22.03 -39.27
N CYS A 162 -17.74 -23.28 -39.44
CA CYS A 162 -17.96 -24.33 -38.46
C CYS A 162 -17.25 -23.98 -37.14
N VAL A 163 -17.83 -24.38 -35.99
CA VAL A 163 -17.23 -24.12 -34.65
C VAL A 163 -15.80 -24.69 -34.58
N GLY A 164 -15.61 -25.94 -35.02
CA GLY A 164 -14.29 -26.57 -35.02
C GLY A 164 -13.28 -25.86 -35.93
N TYR A 165 -13.72 -25.35 -37.07
CA TYR A 165 -12.86 -24.57 -37.96
C TYR A 165 -12.48 -23.22 -37.32
N CYS A 166 -13.45 -22.53 -36.73
CA CYS A 166 -13.20 -21.30 -35.97
C CYS A 166 -12.18 -21.53 -34.85
N LEU A 167 -12.38 -22.54 -34.03
CA LEU A 167 -11.47 -22.86 -32.93
C LEU A 167 -10.05 -23.14 -33.43
N ASN A 168 -9.89 -23.88 -34.53
CA ASN A 168 -8.57 -24.16 -35.10
C ASN A 168 -7.86 -22.89 -35.58
N VAL A 169 -8.57 -22.01 -36.28
CA VAL A 169 -8.01 -20.73 -36.74
C VAL A 169 -7.65 -19.84 -35.56
N MET A 170 -8.57 -19.67 -34.61
CA MET A 170 -8.37 -18.79 -33.45
C MET A 170 -7.26 -19.28 -32.52
N ARG A 171 -7.16 -20.59 -32.25
CA ARG A 171 -6.06 -21.16 -31.46
C ARG A 171 -4.71 -21.00 -32.16
N GLY A 172 -4.67 -21.16 -33.48
CA GLY A 172 -3.45 -20.89 -34.26
C GLY A 172 -3.02 -19.42 -34.19
N CYS A 173 -3.98 -18.49 -34.29
CA CYS A 173 -3.73 -17.06 -34.18
C CYS A 173 -3.27 -16.63 -32.78
N LEU A 174 -3.84 -17.23 -31.73
CA LEU A 174 -3.61 -16.85 -30.33
C LEU A 174 -2.59 -17.76 -29.63
N ALA A 175 -1.83 -18.56 -30.38
CA ALA A 175 -0.91 -19.56 -29.82
C ALA A 175 0.08 -18.92 -28.82
N SER A 176 0.74 -17.83 -29.21
CA SER A 176 1.69 -17.11 -28.35
C SER A 176 1.04 -16.53 -27.08
N VAL A 177 -0.19 -16.03 -27.20
CA VAL A 177 -0.95 -15.49 -26.06
C VAL A 177 -1.39 -16.62 -25.12
N SER A 178 -1.72 -17.80 -25.66
CA SER A 178 -2.15 -18.95 -24.87
C SER A 178 -1.05 -19.57 -24.01
N GLU A 179 0.22 -19.35 -24.36
CA GLU A 179 1.37 -19.81 -23.56
C GLU A 179 1.38 -19.17 -22.16
N LEU A 180 0.77 -17.99 -21.99
CA LEU A 180 0.67 -17.29 -20.71
C LEU A 180 -0.34 -17.91 -19.73
N ASP A 181 -1.15 -18.89 -20.14
CA ASP A 181 -2.23 -19.43 -19.31
C ASP A 181 -1.71 -20.02 -17.98
N ALA A 182 -0.59 -20.74 -18.01
CA ALA A 182 -0.02 -21.32 -16.80
C ALA A 182 0.41 -20.23 -15.80
N GLN A 183 1.15 -19.23 -16.25
CA GLN A 183 1.64 -18.12 -15.42
C GLN A 183 0.49 -17.23 -14.95
N TRP A 184 -0.52 -17.01 -15.79
CA TRP A 184 -1.71 -16.25 -15.44
C TRP A 184 -2.52 -16.93 -14.33
N ARG A 185 -2.70 -18.25 -14.41
CA ARG A 185 -3.39 -19.02 -13.35
C ARG A 185 -2.65 -18.92 -12.01
N GLU A 186 -1.33 -18.97 -12.05
CA GLU A 186 -0.50 -18.81 -10.85
C GLU A 186 -0.63 -17.40 -10.30
N TYR A 187 -0.51 -16.38 -11.16
CA TYR A 187 -0.71 -14.98 -10.81
C TYR A 187 -2.05 -14.72 -10.09
N ILE A 188 -3.16 -15.25 -10.63
CA ILE A 188 -4.49 -15.11 -10.00
C ILE A 188 -4.53 -15.81 -8.64
N SER A 189 -3.85 -16.93 -8.49
CA SER A 189 -3.76 -17.67 -7.22
C SER A 189 -2.93 -16.90 -6.17
N THR A 190 -1.83 -16.27 -6.61
CA THR A 190 -1.00 -15.39 -5.76
C THR A 190 -1.77 -14.15 -5.32
N LEU A 191 -2.54 -13.52 -6.23
CA LEU A 191 -3.40 -12.38 -5.89
C LEU A 191 -4.44 -12.76 -4.83
N GLU A 192 -5.04 -13.94 -4.94
CA GLU A 192 -5.97 -14.45 -3.92
C GLU A 192 -5.28 -14.65 -2.57
N TYR A 193 -4.09 -15.25 -2.56
CA TYR A 193 -3.29 -15.43 -1.35
C TYR A 193 -2.97 -14.09 -0.67
N LEU A 194 -2.42 -13.12 -1.42
CA LEU A 194 -2.09 -11.79 -0.90
C LEU A 194 -3.32 -11.07 -0.33
N THR A 195 -4.47 -11.20 -1.00
CA THR A 195 -5.72 -10.58 -0.53
C THR A 195 -6.21 -11.22 0.76
N ASN A 196 -6.07 -12.54 0.91
CA ASN A 196 -6.43 -13.24 2.14
C ASN A 196 -5.47 -12.91 3.29
N GLU A 197 -4.17 -12.75 3.03
CA GLU A 197 -3.20 -12.27 4.03
C GLU A 197 -3.53 -10.85 4.50
N MET A 198 -3.96 -9.96 3.59
CA MET A 198 -4.45 -8.63 3.95
C MET A 198 -5.80 -8.67 4.70
N ALA A 199 -6.66 -9.65 4.39
CA ALA A 199 -7.97 -9.86 5.01
C ALA A 199 -7.89 -10.34 6.47
N ALA A 200 -7.17 -11.44 6.63
CA ALA A 200 -7.12 -12.22 7.86
C ALA A 200 -6.45 -11.42 8.98
N SER A 201 -5.63 -10.45 8.59
CA SER A 201 -4.83 -9.67 9.51
C SER A 201 -5.52 -8.38 9.99
N HIS A 202 -6.37 -7.72 9.18
CA HIS A 202 -6.76 -6.30 9.45
C HIS A 202 -5.53 -5.41 9.78
N ASP A 203 -4.32 -5.89 9.45
CA ASP A 203 -3.07 -5.43 10.07
C ASP A 203 -2.73 -4.04 9.57
N LEU A 204 -3.06 -3.73 8.31
CA LEU A 204 -2.74 -2.43 7.72
C LEU A 204 -3.43 -1.27 8.41
N GLU A 205 -4.75 -1.36 8.62
CA GLU A 205 -5.46 -0.28 9.31
C GLU A 205 -5.04 -0.20 10.78
N ILE A 206 -4.90 -1.34 11.45
CA ILE A 206 -4.47 -1.39 12.85
C ILE A 206 -3.07 -0.78 12.98
N ALA A 207 -2.14 -1.10 12.06
CA ALA A 207 -0.79 -0.57 12.06
C ALA A 207 -0.78 0.93 11.75
N LEU A 208 -1.48 1.38 10.70
CA LEU A 208 -1.54 2.79 10.31
C LEU A 208 -2.22 3.67 11.37
N THR A 209 -3.36 3.24 11.90
CA THR A 209 -4.05 3.98 12.97
C THR A 209 -3.34 3.84 14.32
N GLY A 210 -2.59 2.75 14.50
CA GLY A 210 -1.72 2.48 15.64
C GLY A 210 -0.52 3.43 15.74
N ILE A 211 -0.11 4.06 14.63
CA ILE A 211 0.97 5.08 14.60
C ILE A 211 0.74 6.12 15.70
N ARG A 212 -0.46 6.71 15.78
CA ARG A 212 -0.80 7.67 16.84
C ARG A 212 -0.45 7.15 18.24
N ASN A 213 -0.83 5.92 18.55
CA ASN A 213 -0.63 5.36 19.87
C ASN A 213 0.85 5.06 20.12
N SER A 214 1.55 4.49 19.13
CA SER A 214 3.00 4.25 19.20
C SER A 214 3.79 5.55 19.41
N VAL A 215 3.40 6.64 18.74
CA VAL A 215 4.00 7.97 18.92
C VAL A 215 3.72 8.51 20.33
N ASN A 216 2.49 8.40 20.82
CA ASN A 216 2.13 8.82 22.17
C ASN A 216 2.96 8.08 23.24
N GLU A 217 3.05 6.75 23.16
CA GLU A 217 3.81 5.93 24.10
C GLU A 217 5.33 6.21 24.02
N ALA A 218 5.84 6.45 22.81
CA ALA A 218 7.23 6.86 22.61
C ALA A 218 7.53 8.19 23.31
N ILE A 219 6.67 9.21 23.14
CA ILE A 219 6.84 10.52 23.78
C ILE A 219 6.75 10.39 25.30
N LEU A 220 5.75 9.67 25.81
CA LEU A 220 5.60 9.42 27.25
C LEU A 220 6.83 8.71 27.84
N HIS A 221 7.38 7.72 27.13
CA HIS A 221 8.61 7.05 27.52
C HIS A 221 9.79 8.02 27.60
N ALA A 222 9.96 8.88 26.60
CA ALA A 222 11.03 9.88 26.59
C ALA A 222 10.87 10.88 27.75
N GLN A 223 9.65 11.31 28.07
CA GLN A 223 9.38 12.19 29.21
C GLN A 223 9.72 11.53 30.55
N LEU A 224 9.32 10.27 30.74
CA LEU A 224 9.61 9.50 31.96
C LEU A 224 11.12 9.32 32.18
N ASN A 225 11.90 9.18 31.10
CA ASN A 225 13.35 9.04 31.15
C ASN A 225 14.10 10.38 30.99
N GLY A 226 13.38 11.51 31.00
CA GLY A 226 13.93 12.84 30.73
C GLY A 226 15.21 13.18 31.50
N PRO A 227 15.28 12.98 32.83
CA PRO A 227 16.50 13.27 33.60
C PRO A 227 17.73 12.47 33.15
N GLN A 228 17.55 11.20 32.80
CA GLN A 228 18.64 10.37 32.27
C GLN A 228 19.06 10.86 30.88
N LEU A 229 18.08 11.17 30.02
CA LEU A 229 18.33 11.69 28.69
C LEU A 229 19.10 13.03 28.74
N SER A 230 18.73 13.96 29.62
CA SER A 230 19.45 15.22 29.79
C SER A 230 20.90 15.02 30.26
N ALA A 231 21.16 14.01 31.08
CA ALA A 231 22.54 13.68 31.49
C ALA A 231 23.36 13.12 30.32
N THR A 232 22.77 12.26 29.47
CA THR A 232 23.46 11.66 28.32
C THR A 232 23.62 12.63 27.14
N VAL A 233 22.67 13.54 26.94
CA VAL A 233 22.68 14.58 25.89
C VAL A 233 23.71 15.70 26.19
N SER A 234 24.39 15.64 27.34
CA SER A 234 25.57 16.47 27.62
C SER A 234 26.67 16.33 26.55
N VAL A 235 26.70 15.22 25.80
CA VAL A 235 27.61 14.99 24.66
C VAL A 235 27.39 16.00 23.51
N CYS A 236 26.16 16.50 23.34
CA CYS A 236 25.88 17.57 22.37
C CYS A 236 26.31 18.97 22.83
N SER A 237 26.81 19.09 24.07
CA SER A 237 27.28 20.36 24.63
C SER A 237 28.81 20.44 24.51
N TYR A 238 29.34 21.25 23.58
CA TYR A 238 30.74 21.71 23.63
C TYR A 238 30.79 23.16 24.17
N PRO A 239 31.87 23.59 24.86
CA PRO A 239 31.78 24.37 26.08
C PRO A 239 31.56 25.87 25.82
N LEU A 240 30.37 26.36 26.19
CA LEU A 240 30.23 27.77 26.52
C LEU A 240 30.75 27.97 27.96
N LEU A 241 32.01 28.37 28.06
CA LEU A 241 32.51 29.12 29.21
C LEU A 241 31.62 30.35 29.41
N THR A 242 30.67 30.27 30.33
CA THR A 242 30.37 31.40 31.21
C THR A 242 29.79 30.87 32.51
N ALA A 243 30.61 31.00 33.55
CA ALA A 243 30.19 30.90 34.93
C ALA A 243 29.02 31.85 35.20
N ARG A 244 27.99 31.34 35.88
CA ARG A 244 27.27 32.12 36.88
C ARG A 244 26.73 31.22 37.97
N GLU A 245 27.26 31.46 39.15
CA GLU A 245 26.93 30.84 40.42
C GLU A 245 25.55 31.32 40.93
N GLY A 246 24.69 30.35 41.26
CA GLY A 246 23.72 30.33 42.38
C GLY A 246 22.42 31.15 42.29
N PRO A 247 21.44 30.92 43.19
CA PRO A 247 21.35 29.90 44.25
C PRO A 247 20.04 29.04 44.25
N GLU A 248 20.04 28.02 45.11
CA GLU A 248 18.96 27.06 45.44
C GLU A 248 17.60 27.68 45.84
N CYS A 249 16.52 26.92 45.63
CA CYS A 249 15.41 26.71 46.58
C CYS A 249 14.64 25.40 46.26
N VAL A 250 14.70 24.40 47.16
CA VAL A 250 13.65 23.88 48.09
C VAL A 250 12.51 23.05 47.47
N ASN A 251 12.41 21.80 47.94
CA ASN A 251 11.30 20.86 47.75
C ASN A 251 10.00 21.35 48.41
N ASP A 252 8.86 21.07 47.77
CA ASP A 252 7.68 20.64 48.53
C ASP A 252 6.80 19.66 47.72
N SER A 253 6.31 18.64 48.39
CA SER A 253 5.40 17.62 47.90
C SER A 253 4.08 17.78 48.63
N THR A 254 2.93 17.89 47.94
CA THR A 254 1.75 17.03 48.17
C THR A 254 0.50 17.40 47.34
N SER A 255 -0.01 16.36 46.67
CA SER A 255 -1.39 15.96 46.30
C SER A 255 -2.51 16.97 46.02
N PHE A 256 -3.24 16.75 44.92
CA PHE A 256 -4.72 16.64 44.94
C PHE A 256 -5.27 15.74 43.81
N HIS A 257 -6.51 15.29 44.03
CA HIS A 257 -7.15 14.07 43.57
C HIS A 257 -7.83 14.08 42.18
N THR A 258 -7.96 12.85 41.66
CA THR A 258 -8.94 12.25 40.71
C THR A 258 -10.21 12.99 40.30
N HIS A 259 -10.52 12.95 39.00
CA HIS A 259 -11.79 12.54 38.36
C HIS A 259 -11.44 12.13 36.90
N GLY A 260 -11.85 11.00 36.31
CA GLY A 260 -13.15 10.34 36.32
C GLY A 260 -13.91 10.71 35.05
N GLY A 261 -13.72 9.96 33.95
CA GLY A 261 -14.42 10.21 32.68
C GLY A 261 -14.25 9.10 31.63
N ARG A 262 -15.10 8.07 31.72
CA ARG A 262 -15.34 7.08 30.66
C ARG A 262 -16.00 7.75 29.46
N GLY A 263 -15.68 7.27 28.26
CA GLY A 263 -16.72 7.03 27.25
C GLY A 263 -16.52 7.61 25.86
N LEU A 264 -16.56 6.69 24.90
CA LEU A 264 -16.98 6.85 23.49
C LEU A 264 -16.02 7.58 22.53
N ASN A 265 -15.26 6.78 21.77
CA ASN A 265 -15.18 6.94 20.30
C ASN A 265 -14.63 5.66 19.63
N HIS A 266 -15.35 4.55 19.81
CA HIS A 266 -15.03 3.27 19.16
C HIS A 266 -16.03 2.90 18.04
N ARG A 267 -16.78 3.88 17.52
CA ARG A 267 -17.85 3.63 16.53
C ARG A 267 -17.65 4.29 15.16
N CYS A 268 -16.59 5.08 14.96
CA CYS A 268 -16.29 5.66 13.63
C CYS A 268 -15.25 4.89 12.80
N THR A 269 -14.56 3.90 13.35
CA THR A 269 -13.53 3.13 12.62
C THR A 269 -14.13 2.00 11.77
N VAL A 270 -15.25 1.38 12.21
CA VAL A 270 -15.81 0.16 11.60
C VAL A 270 -16.49 0.35 10.23
N LEU A 271 -16.82 1.59 9.85
CA LEU A 271 -17.58 1.88 8.62
C LEU A 271 -16.70 2.04 7.36
N LEU A 272 -15.46 2.52 7.49
CA LEU A 272 -14.52 2.60 6.35
C LEU A 272 -13.79 1.26 6.12
N LEU A 273 -13.54 0.52 7.21
CA LEU A 273 -12.97 -0.84 7.28
C LEU A 273 -13.63 -1.84 6.32
N ASN A 274 -14.97 -1.91 6.36
CA ASN A 274 -15.72 -2.84 5.53
C ASN A 274 -15.64 -2.47 4.05
N VAL A 275 -15.65 -1.18 3.70
CA VAL A 275 -15.71 -0.78 2.28
C VAL A 275 -14.40 -1.08 1.55
N PHE A 276 -13.24 -0.84 2.19
CA PHE A 276 -11.94 -1.14 1.59
C PHE A 276 -11.80 -2.64 1.30
N PHE A 277 -11.96 -3.46 2.33
CA PHE A 277 -11.79 -4.90 2.21
C PHE A 277 -12.85 -5.54 1.30
N LEU A 278 -14.09 -5.08 1.35
CA LEU A 278 -15.16 -5.58 0.47
C LEU A 278 -14.88 -5.26 -1.00
N ARG A 279 -14.41 -4.05 -1.34
CA ARG A 279 -14.08 -3.70 -2.73
C ARG A 279 -12.94 -4.56 -3.29
N TYR A 280 -11.88 -4.77 -2.51
CA TYR A 280 -10.78 -5.65 -2.92
C TYR A 280 -11.25 -7.09 -3.10
N ARG A 281 -12.09 -7.59 -2.17
CA ARG A 281 -12.65 -8.93 -2.28
C ARG A 281 -13.57 -9.09 -3.50
N GLU A 282 -14.39 -8.09 -3.80
CA GLU A 282 -15.23 -8.06 -5.00
C GLU A 282 -14.38 -8.06 -6.29
N PHE A 283 -13.33 -7.23 -6.34
CA PHE A 283 -12.40 -7.21 -7.45
C PHE A 283 -11.71 -8.56 -7.65
N ILE A 284 -11.22 -9.18 -6.58
CA ILE A 284 -10.56 -10.50 -6.68
C ILE A 284 -11.54 -11.59 -7.08
N ASN A 285 -12.78 -11.54 -6.60
CA ASN A 285 -13.83 -12.45 -7.07
C ASN A 285 -14.11 -12.29 -8.57
N TYR A 286 -13.99 -11.07 -9.11
CA TYR A 286 -14.02 -10.85 -10.54
C TYR A 286 -12.78 -11.45 -11.24
N MET A 287 -11.58 -11.18 -10.74
CA MET A 287 -10.33 -11.71 -11.29
C MET A 287 -10.29 -13.25 -11.30
N LYS A 288 -10.88 -13.91 -10.30
CA LYS A 288 -11.04 -15.38 -10.27
C LYS A 288 -11.79 -15.92 -11.47
N ARG A 289 -12.81 -15.19 -11.97
CA ARG A 289 -13.56 -15.59 -13.17
C ARG A 289 -12.72 -15.47 -14.44
N SER A 290 -11.70 -14.61 -14.43
CA SER A 290 -10.70 -14.52 -15.50
C SER A 290 -9.53 -15.50 -15.37
N ARG A 291 -9.54 -16.43 -14.40
CA ARG A 291 -8.43 -17.38 -14.19
C ARG A 291 -8.08 -18.20 -15.44
N THR A 292 -9.07 -18.55 -16.25
CA THR A 292 -8.90 -19.31 -17.49
C THR A 292 -8.93 -18.42 -18.73
N PHE A 293 -8.73 -17.11 -18.59
CA PHE A 293 -8.88 -16.14 -19.67
C PHE A 293 -8.07 -16.56 -20.90
N TYR A 294 -6.74 -16.68 -20.77
CA TYR A 294 -5.85 -17.01 -21.89
C TYR A 294 -6.10 -18.39 -22.50
N ALA A 295 -6.48 -19.40 -21.71
CA ALA A 295 -6.91 -20.69 -22.25
C ALA A 295 -8.27 -20.67 -22.96
N SER A 296 -9.13 -19.68 -22.74
CA SER A 296 -10.52 -19.67 -23.23
C SER A 296 -10.84 -18.57 -24.24
N ILE A 297 -9.85 -17.77 -24.67
CA ILE A 297 -10.08 -16.64 -25.59
C ILE A 297 -10.65 -17.15 -26.92
N ALA A 298 -10.09 -18.23 -27.47
CA ALA A 298 -10.53 -18.80 -28.75
C ALA A 298 -11.99 -19.27 -28.68
N GLU A 299 -12.35 -19.95 -27.60
CA GLU A 299 -13.70 -20.43 -27.34
C GLU A 299 -14.68 -19.27 -27.21
N ARG A 300 -14.33 -18.23 -26.45
CA ARG A 300 -15.20 -17.05 -26.27
C ARG A 300 -15.43 -16.30 -27.58
N LEU A 301 -14.43 -16.19 -28.43
CA LEU A 301 -14.56 -15.53 -29.74
C LEU A 301 -15.41 -16.36 -30.71
N CYS A 302 -15.27 -17.69 -30.68
CA CYS A 302 -16.04 -18.59 -31.53
C CYS A 302 -17.45 -18.93 -31.01
N ASP A 303 -17.80 -18.53 -29.78
CA ASP A 303 -19.14 -18.72 -29.21
C ASP A 303 -20.11 -17.54 -29.50
N GLY A 304 -19.59 -16.44 -30.03
CA GLY A 304 -20.36 -15.26 -30.43
C GLY A 304 -20.80 -15.26 -31.90
N ASP A 305 -21.00 -14.06 -32.46
CA ASP A 305 -21.51 -13.84 -33.83
C ASP A 305 -20.65 -14.44 -34.96
N LEU A 306 -19.45 -14.93 -34.65
CA LEU A 306 -18.57 -15.58 -35.64
C LEU A 306 -19.11 -16.94 -36.09
N VAL A 307 -19.94 -17.60 -35.28
CA VAL A 307 -20.49 -18.92 -35.60
C VAL A 307 -21.99 -18.97 -35.34
N MET A 308 -22.76 -19.56 -36.26
CA MET A 308 -24.19 -19.85 -36.06
C MET A 308 -24.35 -21.26 -35.52
N ARG A 309 -24.98 -21.46 -34.35
CA ARG A 309 -25.25 -22.81 -33.76
C ARG A 309 -26.45 -23.54 -34.36
N ASP A 310 -27.36 -22.82 -34.99
CA ASP A 310 -28.67 -23.36 -35.38
C ASP A 310 -28.78 -23.71 -36.87
N SER A 311 -27.73 -23.52 -37.66
CA SER A 311 -27.68 -23.99 -39.05
C SER A 311 -27.21 -25.46 -39.13
N SER A 312 -27.87 -26.25 -39.97
CA SER A 312 -27.48 -27.64 -40.28
C SER A 312 -26.21 -27.74 -41.12
N THR A 313 -25.81 -26.63 -41.75
CA THR A 313 -24.62 -26.54 -42.59
C THR A 313 -23.69 -25.42 -42.14
N CYS A 314 -22.39 -25.59 -42.38
CA CYS A 314 -21.36 -24.62 -42.03
C CYS A 314 -20.16 -24.67 -43.01
N TRP A 315 -19.35 -23.62 -43.02
CA TRP A 315 -18.15 -23.51 -43.84
C TRP A 315 -16.92 -24.12 -43.13
N ASN A 316 -16.26 -25.08 -43.78
CA ASN A 316 -15.06 -25.73 -43.22
C ASN A 316 -13.72 -25.13 -43.70
N GLY A 317 -13.76 -24.13 -44.58
CA GLY A 317 -12.58 -23.53 -45.21
C GLY A 317 -12.43 -23.87 -46.70
N GLU A 318 -13.17 -24.84 -47.22
CA GLU A 318 -13.13 -25.23 -48.63
C GLU A 318 -14.53 -25.32 -49.26
N ASP A 319 -15.48 -25.90 -48.51
CA ASP A 319 -16.86 -26.06 -48.96
C ASP A 319 -17.86 -25.98 -47.78
N VAL A 320 -19.15 -26.02 -48.10
CA VAL A 320 -20.26 -26.15 -47.16
C VAL A 320 -20.42 -27.63 -46.78
N VAL A 321 -20.33 -27.92 -45.50
CA VAL A 321 -20.50 -29.27 -44.94
C VAL A 321 -21.70 -29.32 -44.01
N GLU A 322 -22.27 -30.51 -43.85
CA GLU A 322 -23.18 -30.79 -42.74
C GLU A 322 -22.40 -30.81 -41.42
N ARG A 323 -23.07 -30.35 -40.38
CA ARG A 323 -22.48 -30.02 -39.09
C ARG A 323 -22.05 -31.23 -38.26
#